data_AF-A0A5C8T1M3-F1
#
_entry.id   AF-A0A5C8T1M3-F1
#
_cell.length_a   1.000
_cell.length_b   1.000
_cell.length_c   1.000
_cell.angle_alpha   90.00
_cell.angle_beta   90.00
_cell.angle_gamma   90.00
#
_symmetry.space_group_name_H-M   'P 1'
#
loop_
_entity.id
_entity.type
_entity.pdbx_description
1 polymer ?
#
loop_
_entity_poly.entity_id
_entity_poly.type
_entity_poly.pdbx_seq_one_letter_code
_entity_poly.pdbx_strand_id
1 'polypeptide(L)'
;LTLAAFAISGAAAGLAGIVEVAGRIGQLQPTISPGYGFTAIIVAFLGRLSPPGILVAAGVIALTTIGGEAAQIDLKLPLDLTRAFQGLLLAFVLGADVLARYRIRLVPGGPRRTA
;
A
#
# COMPACT_ATOMS: atom_id res chain seq x y z
N LEU A 1 10.09 24.60 12.68
CA LEU A 1 10.09 23.78 11.44
C LEU A 1 9.17 22.56 11.55
N THR A 2 9.32 21.74 12.60
CA THR A 2 8.48 20.53 12.84
C THR A 2 6.98 20.83 12.86
N LEU A 3 6.53 21.84 13.60
CA LEU A 3 5.13 22.25 13.65
C LEU A 3 4.57 22.63 12.28
N ALA A 4 5.36 23.34 11.45
CA ALA A 4 4.96 23.69 10.09
C ALA A 4 4.84 22.45 9.20
N ALA A 5 5.77 21.49 9.32
CA ALA A 5 5.71 20.23 8.58
C ALA A 5 4.47 19.39 8.96
N PHE A 6 4.14 19.30 10.25
CA PHE A 6 2.92 18.63 10.71
C PHE A 6 1.65 19.36 10.24
N ALA A 7 1.64 20.69 10.30
CA ALA A 7 0.50 21.48 9.83
C ALA A 7 0.26 21.30 8.31
N ILE A 8 1.32 21.36 7.51
CA ILE A 8 1.23 21.20 6.04
C ILE A 8 0.81 19.77 5.66
N SER A 9 1.41 18.75 6.28
CA SER A 9 1.05 17.34 6.00
C SER A 9 -0.37 17.01 6.44
N GLY A 10 -0.80 17.51 7.61
CA GLY A 10 -2.17 17.37 8.09
C GLY A 10 -3.18 18.07 7.17
N ALA A 11 -2.86 19.29 6.71
CA ALA A 11 -3.69 20.00 5.74
C ALA A 11 -3.81 19.25 4.41
N ALA A 12 -2.70 18.69 3.90
CA ALA A 12 -2.71 17.89 2.66
C ALA A 12 -3.54 16.61 2.80
N ALA A 13 -3.41 15.88 3.92
CA ALA A 13 -4.22 14.70 4.21
C ALA A 13 -5.72 15.04 4.34
N GLY A 14 -6.04 16.18 4.97
CA GLY A 14 -7.41 16.69 5.07
C GLY A 14 -8.01 17.05 3.71
N LEU A 15 -7.24 17.74 2.86
CA LEU A 15 -7.66 18.07 1.48
C LEU A 15 -7.93 16.82 0.65
N ALA A 16 -7.09 15.79 0.76
CA ALA A 16 -7.32 14.52 0.08
C ALA A 16 -8.65 13.87 0.52
N GLY A 17 -8.97 13.89 1.82
CA GLY A 17 -10.24 13.40 2.34
C GLY A 17 -11.45 14.20 1.84
N ILE A 18 -11.35 15.53 1.80
CA ILE A 18 -12.40 16.41 1.27
C ILE A 18 -12.66 16.10 -0.22
N VAL A 19 -11.60 15.91 -1.01
CA VAL A 19 -11.73 15.59 -2.45
C VAL A 19 -12.43 14.25 -2.66
N GLU A 20 -12.11 13.22 -1.86
CA GLU A 20 -12.77 11.92 -1.95
C GLU A 20 -14.27 12.01 -1.63
N VAL A 21 -14.63 12.71 -0.55
CA VAL A 21 -16.03 12.85 -0.10
C VAL A 21 -16.84 13.75 -1.05
N ALA A 22 -16.26 14.85 -1.52
CA ALA A 22 -16.92 15.77 -2.43
C ALA A 22 -17.03 15.22 -3.86
N GLY A 23 -16.08 14.38 -4.29
CA GLY A 23 -15.98 13.87 -5.66
C GLY A 23 -16.78 12.61 -5.95
N ARG A 24 -16.96 11.72 -4.97
CA ARG A 24 -17.66 10.44 -5.18
C ARG A 24 -19.19 10.63 -5.13
N ILE A 25 -19.74 11.11 -6.24
CA ILE A 25 -21.17 11.05 -6.65
C ILE A 25 -22.16 11.83 -5.74
N GLY A 26 -21.71 12.88 -5.05
CA GLY A 26 -22.62 13.84 -4.38
C GLY A 26 -23.52 13.23 -3.29
N GLN A 27 -23.21 12.02 -2.82
CA GLN A 27 -23.94 11.34 -1.75
C GLN A 27 -22.98 10.99 -0.62
N LEU A 28 -23.36 11.36 0.60
CA LEU A 28 -22.66 10.92 1.80
C LEU A 28 -22.89 9.41 1.96
N GLN A 29 -21.96 8.60 1.47
CA GLN A 29 -21.93 7.19 1.82
C GLN A 29 -21.60 7.07 3.32
N PRO A 30 -22.28 6.19 4.08
CA PRO A 30 -21.99 5.97 5.50
C PRO A 30 -20.55 5.48 5.74
N THR A 31 -19.90 4.92 4.72
CA THR A 31 -18.49 4.51 4.77
C THR A 31 -17.65 5.45 3.92
N ILE A 32 -16.97 6.38 4.58
CA ILE A 32 -16.08 7.38 3.94
C ILE A 32 -14.75 6.78 3.47
N SER A 33 -14.29 5.69 4.09
CA SER A 33 -13.05 5.01 3.70
C SER A 33 -13.22 3.49 3.74
N PRO A 34 -13.47 2.84 2.59
CA PRO A 34 -13.59 1.37 2.50
C PRO A 34 -12.27 0.60 2.75
N GLY A 35 -11.19 1.30 3.08
CA GLY A 35 -9.85 0.72 3.26
C GLY A 35 -8.69 1.52 2.65
N TYR A 36 -8.89 2.76 2.18
CA TYR A 36 -7.84 3.53 1.49
C TYR A 36 -6.55 3.72 2.28
N GLY A 37 -6.65 3.85 3.61
CA GLY A 37 -5.48 3.94 4.47
C GLY A 37 -4.61 2.68 4.42
N PHE A 38 -5.22 1.50 4.36
CA PHE A 38 -4.50 0.23 4.23
C PHE A 38 -3.85 0.11 2.86
N THR A 39 -4.58 0.43 1.80
CA THR A 39 -4.05 0.45 0.43
C THR A 39 -2.91 1.45 0.27
N ALA A 40 -2.96 2.60 0.96
CA ALA A 40 -1.90 3.61 0.94
C ALA A 40 -0.57 3.11 1.53
N ILE A 41 -0.60 2.16 2.48
CA ILE A 41 0.62 1.51 3.00
C ILE A 41 1.36 0.81 1.86
N ILE A 42 0.62 0.08 1.02
CA ILE A 42 1.16 -0.65 -0.13
C ILE A 42 1.79 0.31 -1.12
N VAL A 43 1.08 1.40 -1.45
CA VAL A 43 1.57 2.44 -2.34
C VAL A 43 2.87 3.07 -1.81
N ALA A 44 2.94 3.35 -0.51
CA ALA A 44 4.12 3.96 0.11
C ALA A 44 5.36 3.07 0.01
N PHE A 45 5.21 1.77 0.29
CA PHE A 45 6.31 0.80 0.18
C PHE A 45 6.69 0.52 -1.27
N LEU A 46 5.71 0.36 -2.16
CA LEU A 46 5.96 0.16 -3.59
C LEU A 46 6.69 1.36 -4.21
N GLY A 47 6.33 2.58 -3.81
CA GLY A 47 7.00 3.82 -4.22
C GLY A 47 8.34 4.10 -3.51
N ARG A 48 8.83 3.16 -2.68
CA ARG A 48 10.07 3.28 -1.90
C ARG A 48 10.16 4.57 -1.07
N LEU A 49 9.03 5.04 -0.53
CA LEU A 49 8.93 6.29 0.26
C LEU A 49 9.39 7.56 -0.50
N SER A 50 9.46 7.52 -1.82
CA SER A 50 9.84 8.67 -2.66
C SER A 50 8.60 9.33 -3.26
N PRO A 51 8.47 10.68 -3.27
CA PRO A 51 7.31 11.36 -3.84
C PRO A 51 6.97 10.96 -5.30
N PRO A 52 7.94 10.91 -6.25
CA PRO A 52 7.61 10.49 -7.62
C PRO A 52 7.28 9.00 -7.71
N GLY A 53 7.91 8.16 -6.88
CA GLY A 53 7.60 6.73 -6.82
C GLY A 53 6.18 6.47 -6.32
N ILE A 54 5.70 7.26 -5.36
CA ILE A 54 4.34 7.18 -4.82
C ILE A 54 3.30 7.48 -5.91
N LEU A 55 3.53 8.47 -6.78
CA LEU A 55 2.60 8.79 -7.87
C LEU A 55 2.43 7.63 -8.85
N VAL A 56 3.55 7.02 -9.26
CA VAL A 56 3.52 5.85 -10.16
C VAL A 56 2.90 4.64 -9.47
N ALA A 57 3.29 4.37 -8.22
CA ALA A 57 2.75 3.27 -7.42
C ALA A 57 1.24 3.41 -7.18
N ALA A 58 0.75 4.62 -6.94
CA ALA A 58 -0.68 4.90 -6.80
C ALA A 58 -1.44 4.56 -8.08
N GLY A 59 -0.88 4.87 -9.25
CA GLY A 59 -1.44 4.48 -10.54
C GLY A 59 -1.53 2.96 -10.72
N VAL A 60 -0.46 2.22 -10.41
CA VAL A 60 -0.44 0.75 -10.49
C VAL A 60 -1.49 0.13 -9.56
N ILE A 61 -1.58 0.62 -8.33
CA ILE A 61 -2.55 0.11 -7.35
C ILE A 61 -3.97 0.50 -7.72
N ALA A 62 -4.21 1.71 -8.25
CA ALA A 62 -5.53 2.12 -8.74
C ALA A 62 -5.99 1.22 -9.90
N LEU A 63 -5.12 0.97 -10.88
CA LEU A 63 -5.41 0.08 -12.01
C LEU A 63 -5.68 -1.36 -11.54
N THR A 64 -4.89 -1.86 -10.59
CA THR A 64 -5.10 -3.20 -10.02
C THR A 64 -6.42 -3.30 -9.28
N THR A 65 -6.82 -2.25 -8.57
CA THR A 65 -8.06 -2.24 -7.80
C THR A 65 -9.28 -2.18 -8.72
N ILE A 66 -9.28 -1.26 -9.68
CA ILE A 66 -10.37 -1.13 -10.66
C ILE A 66 -10.47 -2.39 -11.53
N GLY A 67 -9.33 -2.93 -11.97
CA GLY A 67 -9.29 -4.18 -12.73
C GLY A 67 -9.73 -5.39 -11.91
N GLY A 68 -9.38 -5.43 -10.62
CA GLY A 68 -9.82 -6.47 -9.68
C GLY A 68 -11.32 -6.41 -9.40
N GLU A 69 -11.88 -5.22 -9.21
CA GLU A 69 -13.32 -4.99 -9.06
C GLU A 69 -14.08 -5.38 -10.33
N ALA A 70 -13.59 -5.00 -11.51
CA ALA A 70 -14.19 -5.41 -12.79
C ALA A 70 -14.17 -6.94 -12.97
N ALA A 71 -13.03 -7.58 -12.69
CA ALA A 71 -12.91 -9.03 -12.75
C ALA A 71 -13.80 -9.73 -11.72
N GLN A 72 -14.00 -9.14 -10.53
CA GLN A 72 -14.92 -9.66 -9.52
C GLN A 72 -16.37 -9.62 -10.00
N ILE A 73 -16.78 -8.56 -10.69
CA ILE A 73 -18.12 -8.44 -11.25
C ILE A 73 -18.33 -9.48 -12.36
N ASP A 74 -17.38 -9.59 -13.29
CA ASP A 74 -17.49 -10.50 -14.43
C ASP A 74 -17.44 -11.97 -14.03
N LEU A 75 -16.53 -12.34 -13.12
CA LEU A 75 -16.36 -13.73 -12.65
C LEU A 75 -17.23 -14.06 -11.42
N LYS A 76 -18.04 -13.12 -10.92
CA LYS A 76 -18.87 -13.25 -9.70
C LYS A 76 -18.05 -13.69 -8.47
N LEU A 77 -16.83 -13.18 -8.36
CA LEU A 77 -15.93 -13.49 -7.24
C LEU A 77 -16.21 -12.58 -6.04
N PRO A 78 -16.05 -13.08 -4.80
CA PRO A 78 -16.28 -12.26 -3.61
C PRO A 78 -15.26 -11.13 -3.48
N LEU A 79 -15.71 -9.97 -2.96
CA LEU A 79 -14.92 -8.75 -2.75
C LEU A 79 -13.62 -8.97 -1.96
N ASP A 80 -13.61 -9.94 -1.06
CA ASP A 80 -12.45 -10.28 -0.23
C ASP A 80 -11.24 -10.77 -1.04
N LEU A 81 -11.45 -11.29 -2.26
CA LEU A 81 -10.36 -11.76 -3.10
C LEU A 81 -9.43 -10.62 -3.54
N THR A 82 -9.98 -9.48 -3.98
CA THR A 82 -9.19 -8.29 -4.33
C THR A 82 -8.38 -7.78 -3.14
N ARG A 83 -8.96 -7.81 -1.93
CA ARG A 83 -8.24 -7.44 -0.70
C ARG A 83 -7.11 -8.43 -0.37
N ALA A 84 -7.34 -9.73 -0.55
CA ALA A 84 -6.30 -10.74 -0.37
C ALA A 84 -5.15 -10.54 -1.38
N PHE A 85 -5.45 -10.22 -2.64
CA PHE A 85 -4.45 -9.88 -3.65
C PHE A 85 -3.62 -8.64 -3.29
N GLN A 86 -4.26 -7.58 -2.76
CA GLN A 86 -3.53 -6.41 -2.26
C GLN A 86 -2.58 -6.77 -1.10
N GLY A 87 -3.03 -7.60 -0.15
CA GLY A 87 -2.18 -8.09 0.93
C GLY A 87 -1.01 -8.93 0.43
N LEU A 88 -1.25 -9.79 -0.56
CA LEU A 88 -0.22 -10.61 -1.20
C LEU A 88 0.80 -9.75 -1.95
N LEU A 89 0.36 -8.71 -2.67
CA LEU A 89 1.23 -7.72 -3.29
C LEU A 89 2.15 -7.06 -2.27
N LEU A 90 1.59 -6.59 -1.15
CA LEU A 90 2.38 -6.01 -0.06
C LEU A 90 3.41 -7.00 0.47
N ALA A 91 3.01 -8.25 0.72
CA ALA A 91 3.91 -9.30 1.21
C ALA A 91 5.07 -9.55 0.24
N PHE A 92 4.81 -9.61 -1.06
CA PHE A 92 5.85 -9.77 -2.07
C PHE A 92 6.76 -8.56 -2.18
N VAL A 93 6.21 -7.34 -2.16
CA VAL A 93 7.00 -6.09 -2.21
C VAL A 93 7.93 -6.00 -1.00
N LEU A 94 7.41 -6.24 0.20
CA LEU A 94 8.21 -6.23 1.43
C LEU A 94 9.24 -7.37 1.44
N GLY A 95 8.84 -8.59 1.05
CA GLY A 95 9.74 -9.74 0.98
C GLY A 95 10.89 -9.50 -0.01
N ALA A 96 10.60 -8.91 -1.16
CA ALA A 96 11.61 -8.52 -2.15
C ALA A 96 12.54 -7.41 -1.62
N ASP A 97 12.02 -6.39 -0.94
CA ASP A 97 12.85 -5.33 -0.34
C ASP A 97 13.78 -5.90 0.75
N VAL A 98 13.30 -6.81 1.59
CA VAL A 98 14.11 -7.52 2.59
C VAL A 98 15.20 -8.35 1.91
N LEU A 99 14.86 -9.14 0.90
CA LEU A 99 15.83 -10.00 0.21
C LEU A 99 16.88 -9.18 -0.56
N ALA A 100 16.49 -8.05 -1.13
CA ALA A 100 17.40 -7.15 -1.84
C ALA A 100 18.38 -6.44 -0.90
N ARG A 101 17.93 -6.05 0.30
CA ARG A 101 18.75 -5.35 1.30
C ARG A 101 19.59 -6.30 2.14
N TYR A 102 19.07 -7.48 2.46
CA TYR A 102 19.71 -8.45 3.34
C TYR A 102 20.25 -9.63 2.52
N ARG A 103 21.56 -9.62 2.24
CA ARG A 103 22.22 -10.80 1.67
C ARG A 103 22.27 -11.89 2.73
N ILE A 104 21.51 -12.96 2.50
CA ILE A 104 21.50 -14.15 3.36
C ILE A 104 22.92 -14.73 3.42
N ARG A 105 23.64 -14.44 4.50
CA ARG A 105 24.91 -15.12 4.82
C ARG A 105 24.58 -16.35 5.65
N LEU A 106 24.60 -17.51 5.01
CA LEU A 106 24.63 -18.79 5.72
C LEU A 106 26.00 -18.87 6.42
N VAL A 107 26.02 -18.76 7.75
CA VAL A 107 27.22 -19.00 8.54
C VAL A 107 27.29 -20.51 8.78
N PRO A 108 28.27 -21.24 8.21
CA PRO A 108 28.46 -22.64 8.54
C PRO A 108 28.86 -22.75 10.01
N GLY A 109 28.24 -23.70 10.73
CA GLY A 109 28.40 -23.87 12.18
C GLY A 109 29.87 -23.84 12.61
N GLY A 110 30.17 -22.99 13.59
CA GLY A 110 31.52 -22.84 14.13
C GLY A 110 32.03 -24.15 14.77
N PRO A 111 33.36 -24.36 14.77
CA PRO A 111 33.94 -25.62 15.22
C PRO A 111 33.62 -25.88 16.70
N ARG A 112 33.00 -27.04 16.97
CA ARG A 112 32.90 -27.60 18.32
C ARG A 112 34.32 -27.83 18.83
N ARG A 113 34.81 -26.91 19.66
CA ARG A 113 35.97 -27.13 20.52
C ARG A 113 35.60 -28.22 21.54
N THR A 114 35.95 -29.45 21.23
CA THR A 114 36.16 -30.50 22.24
C THR A 114 37.66 -30.59 22.53
N ALA A 115 37.93 -30.76 23.83
CA ALA A 115 39.18 -30.58 24.56
C ALA A 115 40.35 -31.44 24.06
#